data_AF-A0A7S2XH93-F1
#
_entry.id   AF-A0A7S2XH93-F1
#
_cell.length_a   1.000
_cell.length_b   1.000
_cell.length_c   1.000
_cell.angle_alpha   90.00
_cell.angle_beta   90.00
_cell.angle_gamma   90.00
#
_symmetry.space_group_name_H-M   'P 1'
#
loop_
_entity.id
_entity.type
_entity.pdbx_description
1 polymer ?
#
loop_
_entity_poly.entity_id
_entity_poly.type
_entity_poly.pdbx_seq_one_letter_code
_entity_poly.pdbx_strand_id
1 'polypeptide(L)'
;SSDYFAYSRWYMLAAGAGSTCMVLSTQSLLYAVGLGAGSIPMAAALNWVLKDGLGQLGGVLFASFVNSRFDADPKRWRMVAAVALDFACILEALTPLVPVLFLPIASVANMGKNVSWLAASATRANIHLSFARRANLADVTAKAGSQTVLASTIGTTIGVIISPFVGSTPLTILPALLGISAFHLGCVFKALTQVSCD
;
A
#
# COMPACT_ATOMS: atom_id res chain seq x y z
N SER A 1 6.07 -13.45 21.75
CA SER A 1 7.51 -13.78 21.89
C SER A 1 8.32 -12.48 22.01
N SER A 2 9.62 -12.55 22.32
CA SER A 2 10.56 -11.42 22.14
C SER A 2 10.52 -10.90 20.70
N ASP A 3 10.38 -11.83 19.76
CA ASP A 3 10.46 -11.57 18.32
C ASP A 3 9.23 -10.80 17.81
N TYR A 4 8.07 -10.95 18.47
CA TYR A 4 6.87 -10.17 18.16
C TYR A 4 7.09 -8.67 18.37
N PHE A 5 7.79 -8.26 19.43
CA PHE A 5 8.03 -6.83 19.67
C PHE A 5 8.94 -6.24 18.60
N ALA A 6 10.01 -6.95 18.25
CA ALA A 6 10.91 -6.56 17.17
C ALA A 6 10.18 -6.48 15.82
N TYR A 7 9.36 -7.49 15.48
CA TYR A 7 8.48 -7.50 14.32
C TYR A 7 7.53 -6.30 14.32
N SER A 8 6.78 -6.12 15.42
CA SER A 8 5.75 -5.10 15.58
C SER A 8 6.32 -3.69 15.38
N ARG A 9 7.50 -3.39 15.93
CA ARG A 9 8.15 -2.07 15.75
C ARG A 9 8.42 -1.76 14.28
N TRP A 10 9.06 -2.68 13.55
CA TRP A 10 9.34 -2.48 12.12
C TRP A 10 8.06 -2.48 11.28
N TYR A 11 7.09 -3.32 11.62
CA TYR A 11 5.82 -3.41 10.93
C TYR A 11 4.99 -2.13 11.09
N MET A 12 4.98 -1.52 12.28
CA MET A 12 4.33 -0.23 12.51
C MET A 12 4.99 0.90 11.71
N LEU A 13 6.33 0.94 11.66
CA LEU A 13 7.03 1.90 10.81
C LEU A 13 6.71 1.71 9.33
N ALA A 14 6.66 0.46 8.87
CA ALA A 14 6.23 0.13 7.51
C ALA A 14 4.79 0.57 7.24
N ALA A 15 3.84 0.27 8.15
CA ALA A 15 2.44 0.66 8.00
C ALA A 15 2.28 2.18 7.92
N GLY A 16 2.99 2.93 8.78
CA GLY A 16 3.01 4.38 8.73
C GLY A 16 3.56 4.91 7.40
N ALA A 17 4.73 4.43 6.97
CA ALA A 17 5.36 4.84 5.72
C ALA A 17 4.50 4.51 4.48
N GLY A 18 3.93 3.31 4.43
CA GLY A 18 3.01 2.89 3.36
C GLY A 18 1.77 3.79 3.29
N SER A 19 1.19 4.17 4.42
CA SER A 19 0.09 5.15 4.47
C SER A 19 0.51 6.54 3.99
N THR A 20 1.69 7.02 4.40
CA THR A 20 2.24 8.29 3.91
C THR A 20 2.43 8.26 2.39
N CYS A 21 2.97 7.17 1.83
CA CYS A 21 3.06 6.96 0.38
C CYS A 21 1.69 7.06 -0.30
N MET A 22 0.66 6.39 0.24
CA MET A 22 -0.69 6.44 -0.32
C MET A 22 -1.28 7.85 -0.35
N VAL A 23 -1.02 8.68 0.67
CA VAL A 23 -1.50 10.08 0.70
C VAL A 23 -0.84 10.91 -0.39
N LEU A 24 0.50 10.88 -0.48
CA LEU A 24 1.22 11.62 -1.52
C LEU A 24 0.83 11.16 -2.93
N SER A 25 0.74 9.86 -3.13
CA SER A 25 0.25 9.24 -4.37
C SER A 25 -1.13 9.77 -4.76
N THR A 26 -2.07 9.80 -3.81
CA THR A 26 -3.44 10.31 -4.03
C THR A 26 -3.43 11.81 -4.35
N GLN A 27 -2.59 12.61 -3.70
CA GLN A 27 -2.43 14.03 -4.01
C GLN A 27 -2.01 14.25 -5.47
N SER A 28 -1.05 13.47 -5.98
CA SER A 28 -0.64 13.57 -7.39
C SER A 28 -1.76 13.18 -8.34
N LEU A 29 -2.53 12.14 -7.99
CA LEU A 29 -3.69 11.72 -8.77
C LEU A 29 -4.78 12.80 -8.82
N LEU A 30 -5.06 13.47 -7.69
CA LEU A 30 -5.98 14.61 -7.64
C LEU A 30 -5.47 15.79 -8.49
N TYR A 31 -4.17 16.04 -8.48
CA TYR A 31 -3.55 17.05 -9.34
C TYR A 31 -3.70 16.70 -10.82
N ALA A 32 -3.47 15.44 -11.22
CA ALA A 32 -3.66 14.98 -12.60
C ALA A 32 -5.12 15.14 -13.08
N VAL A 33 -6.10 14.84 -12.22
CA VAL A 33 -7.52 15.09 -12.52
C VAL A 33 -7.78 16.58 -12.75
N GLY A 34 -7.18 17.45 -11.92
CA GLY A 34 -7.29 18.90 -12.08
C GLY A 34 -6.66 19.44 -13.37
N LEU A 35 -5.63 18.78 -13.90
CA LEU A 35 -5.01 19.11 -15.19
C LEU A 35 -5.82 18.63 -16.41
N GLY A 36 -6.57 17.54 -16.26
CA GLY A 36 -7.20 16.81 -17.37
C GLY A 36 -8.43 17.47 -18.01
N ALA A 37 -9.04 18.47 -17.39
CA ALA A 37 -10.13 19.24 -18.00
C ALA A 37 -10.42 20.51 -17.20
N GLY A 38 -10.82 21.60 -17.87
CA GLY A 38 -11.54 22.71 -17.24
C GLY A 38 -12.75 22.17 -16.47
N SER A 39 -12.56 21.98 -15.16
CA SER A 39 -13.23 21.01 -14.30
C SER A 39 -14.76 20.98 -14.42
N ILE A 40 -15.32 19.95 -15.04
CA ILE A 40 -16.70 19.52 -14.76
C ILE A 40 -16.60 18.49 -13.63
N PRO A 41 -17.03 18.80 -12.39
CA PRO A 41 -16.89 17.89 -11.24
C PRO A 41 -17.44 16.48 -11.50
N MET A 42 -18.47 16.35 -12.33
CA MET A 42 -19.05 15.07 -12.73
C MET A 42 -18.08 14.18 -13.53
N ALA A 43 -17.30 14.74 -14.47
CA ALA A 43 -16.35 13.96 -15.26
C ALA A 43 -15.19 13.43 -14.39
N ALA A 44 -14.71 14.25 -13.45
CA ALA A 44 -13.74 13.85 -12.45
C ALA A 44 -14.26 12.71 -11.55
N ALA A 45 -15.53 12.81 -11.10
CA ALA A 45 -16.18 11.77 -10.31
C ALA A 45 -16.32 10.45 -11.09
N LEU A 46 -16.70 10.49 -12.37
CA LEU A 46 -16.79 9.30 -13.23
C LEU A 46 -15.42 8.63 -13.39
N ASN A 47 -14.37 9.40 -13.65
CA ASN A 47 -13.00 8.87 -13.73
C ASN A 47 -12.57 8.18 -12.42
N TRP A 48 -12.96 8.74 -11.26
CA TRP A 48 -12.71 8.14 -9.96
C TRP A 48 -13.40 6.78 -9.79
N VAL A 49 -14.71 6.71 -10.11
CA VAL A 49 -15.48 5.46 -10.00
C VAL A 49 -14.96 4.41 -10.97
N LEU A 50 -14.66 4.79 -12.22
CA LEU A 50 -14.16 3.87 -13.24
C LEU A 50 -12.79 3.28 -12.86
N LYS A 51 -11.85 4.12 -12.39
CA LYS A 51 -10.54 3.60 -11.94
C LYS A 51 -10.68 2.67 -10.74
N ASP A 52 -11.65 2.92 -9.87
CA ASP A 52 -11.88 2.11 -8.68
C ASP A 52 -12.50 0.77 -9.05
N GLY A 53 -13.52 0.76 -9.90
CA GLY A 53 -14.13 -0.45 -10.43
C GLY A 53 -13.14 -1.33 -11.20
N LEU A 54 -12.35 -0.74 -12.10
CA LEU A 54 -11.33 -1.48 -12.86
C LEU A 54 -10.23 -2.05 -11.96
N GLY A 55 -9.79 -1.28 -10.96
CA GLY A 55 -8.81 -1.75 -9.98
C GLY A 55 -9.30 -2.94 -9.15
N GLN A 56 -10.56 -2.89 -8.69
CA GLN A 56 -11.18 -3.98 -7.93
C GLN A 56 -11.36 -5.24 -8.78
N LEU A 57 -11.88 -5.11 -10.01
CA LEU A 57 -12.01 -6.23 -10.94
C LEU A 57 -10.66 -6.88 -11.24
N GLY A 58 -9.62 -6.07 -11.47
CA GLY A 58 -8.26 -6.56 -11.66
C GLY A 58 -7.72 -7.32 -10.44
N GLY A 59 -8.02 -6.85 -9.22
CA GLY A 59 -7.70 -7.54 -7.98
C GLY A 59 -8.38 -8.92 -7.85
N VAL A 60 -9.66 -9.01 -8.21
CA VAL A 60 -10.43 -10.27 -8.22
C VAL A 60 -9.86 -11.26 -9.24
N LEU A 61 -9.53 -10.79 -10.44
CA LEU A 61 -8.89 -11.61 -11.47
C LEU A 61 -7.54 -12.14 -10.97
N PHE A 62 -6.70 -11.27 -10.41
CA PHE A 62 -5.41 -11.67 -9.85
C PHE A 62 -5.56 -12.73 -8.74
N ALA A 63 -6.51 -12.55 -7.82
CA ALA A 63 -6.82 -13.53 -6.77
C ALA A 63 -7.16 -14.89 -7.37
N SER A 64 -7.97 -14.90 -8.44
CA SER A 64 -8.42 -16.11 -9.11
C SER A 64 -7.25 -16.88 -9.77
N PHE A 65 -6.25 -16.17 -10.29
CA PHE A 65 -5.06 -16.80 -10.89
C PHE A 65 -4.01 -17.27 -9.87
N VAL A 66 -3.91 -16.62 -8.71
CA VAL A 66 -2.82 -16.83 -7.72
C VAL A 66 -3.25 -17.69 -6.51
N ASN A 67 -4.54 -18.03 -6.41
CA ASN A 67 -5.23 -18.77 -5.34
C ASN A 67 -4.36 -19.79 -4.56
N SER A 68 -3.59 -20.65 -5.24
CA SER A 68 -2.87 -21.76 -4.59
C SER A 68 -1.46 -21.47 -4.09
N ARG A 69 -0.92 -20.24 -4.21
CA ARG A 69 0.51 -19.97 -3.95
C ARG A 69 0.83 -19.12 -2.73
N PHE A 70 -0.16 -18.53 -2.07
CA PHE A 70 0.09 -17.61 -0.95
C PHE A 70 0.67 -18.30 0.29
N ASP A 71 0.26 -19.54 0.55
CA ASP A 71 0.71 -20.31 1.72
C ASP A 71 2.14 -20.84 1.58
N ALA A 72 2.64 -21.00 0.35
CA ALA A 72 3.95 -21.62 0.11
C ALA A 72 5.14 -20.76 0.57
N ASP A 73 4.99 -19.43 0.58
CA ASP A 73 6.05 -18.51 1.04
C ASP A 73 5.44 -17.18 1.51
N PRO A 74 4.93 -17.12 2.76
CA PRO A 74 4.24 -15.94 3.26
C PRO A 74 5.16 -14.72 3.39
N LYS A 75 6.46 -14.91 3.62
CA LYS A 75 7.42 -13.80 3.67
C LYS A 75 7.59 -13.17 2.29
N ARG A 76 7.82 -14.00 1.27
CA ARG A 76 7.96 -13.51 -0.11
C ARG A 76 6.71 -12.79 -0.56
N TRP A 77 5.53 -13.38 -0.35
CA TRP A 77 4.27 -12.72 -0.74
C TRP A 77 4.01 -11.43 0.03
N ARG A 78 4.42 -11.34 1.31
CA ARG A 78 4.33 -10.10 2.07
C ARG A 78 5.28 -9.01 1.54
N MET A 79 6.44 -9.39 1.02
CA MET A 79 7.37 -8.47 0.35
C MET A 79 6.86 -8.07 -1.05
N VAL A 80 6.32 -9.02 -1.83
CA VAL A 80 5.67 -8.74 -3.12
C VAL A 80 4.51 -7.76 -2.93
N ALA A 81 3.72 -7.92 -1.86
CA ALA A 81 2.67 -6.98 -1.52
C ALA A 81 3.21 -5.56 -1.28
N ALA A 82 4.33 -5.42 -0.55
CA ALA A 82 4.92 -4.12 -0.28
C ALA A 82 5.47 -3.46 -1.56
N VAL A 83 6.15 -4.23 -2.42
CA VAL A 83 6.65 -3.75 -3.71
C VAL A 83 5.50 -3.34 -4.64
N ALA A 84 4.42 -4.11 -4.67
CA ALA A 84 3.24 -3.78 -5.46
C ALA A 84 2.57 -2.47 -5.00
N LEU A 85 2.53 -2.21 -3.69
CA LEU A 85 2.01 -0.95 -3.14
C LEU A 85 2.85 0.24 -3.62
N ASP A 86 4.17 0.16 -3.46
CA ASP A 86 5.07 1.26 -3.78
C ASP A 86 5.12 1.52 -5.29
N PHE A 87 5.17 0.46 -6.09
CA PHE A 87 5.06 0.57 -7.54
C PHE A 87 3.75 1.23 -7.97
N ALA A 88 2.62 0.83 -7.38
CA ALA A 88 1.34 1.47 -7.64
C ALA A 88 1.34 2.95 -7.24
N CYS A 89 1.93 3.30 -6.11
CA CYS A 89 2.01 4.70 -5.67
C CYS A 89 2.85 5.56 -6.63
N ILE A 90 3.98 5.02 -7.09
CA ILE A 90 4.82 5.67 -8.10
C ILE A 90 4.06 5.81 -9.42
N LEU A 91 3.31 4.79 -9.83
CA LEU A 91 2.52 4.84 -11.07
C LEU A 91 1.42 5.91 -11.03
N GLU A 92 0.74 6.10 -9.89
CA GLU A 92 -0.19 7.22 -9.72
C GLU A 92 0.52 8.58 -9.81
N ALA A 93 1.73 8.70 -9.25
CA ALA A 93 2.52 9.92 -9.32
C ALA A 93 3.01 10.29 -10.72
N LEU A 94 2.97 9.35 -11.66
CA LEU A 94 3.27 9.57 -13.08
C LEU A 94 2.03 10.00 -13.88
N THR A 95 0.82 9.87 -13.33
CA THR A 95 -0.42 10.25 -14.04
C THR A 95 -0.46 11.71 -14.54
N PRO A 96 0.13 12.72 -13.86
CA PRO A 96 0.17 14.09 -14.39
C PRO A 96 1.01 14.25 -15.67
N LEU A 97 1.95 13.33 -15.95
CA LEU A 97 2.83 13.43 -17.12
C LEU A 97 2.10 13.14 -18.44
N VAL A 98 1.05 12.33 -18.40
CA VAL A 98 0.27 11.95 -19.58
C VAL A 98 -1.23 12.02 -19.26
N PRO A 99 -1.82 13.23 -19.15
CA PRO A 99 -3.22 13.40 -18.74
C PRO A 99 -4.22 12.65 -19.61
N VAL A 100 -3.92 12.48 -20.91
CA VAL A 100 -4.74 11.71 -21.87
C VAL A 100 -4.88 10.24 -21.46
N LEU A 101 -3.87 9.68 -20.79
CA LEU A 101 -3.85 8.30 -20.29
C LEU A 101 -4.14 8.21 -18.79
N PHE A 102 -4.71 9.26 -18.19
CA PHE A 102 -5.03 9.29 -16.76
C PHE A 102 -5.80 8.02 -16.32
N LEU A 103 -6.94 7.74 -16.96
CA LEU A 103 -7.82 6.66 -16.56
C LEU A 103 -7.17 5.27 -16.64
N PRO A 104 -6.50 4.86 -17.75
CA PRO A 104 -5.84 3.56 -17.79
C PRO A 104 -4.67 3.46 -16.81
N ILE A 105 -3.83 4.50 -16.67
CA ILE A 105 -2.69 4.48 -15.73
C ILE A 105 -3.19 4.39 -14.29
N ALA A 106 -4.17 5.22 -13.92
CA ALA A 106 -4.75 5.23 -12.58
C ALA A 106 -5.47 3.91 -12.25
N SER A 107 -6.12 3.28 -13.23
CA SER A 107 -6.75 1.96 -13.10
C SER A 107 -5.72 0.86 -12.82
N VAL A 108 -4.60 0.83 -13.58
CA VAL A 108 -3.52 -0.14 -13.38
C VAL A 108 -2.85 0.05 -12.02
N ALA A 109 -2.63 1.30 -11.61
CA ALA A 109 -2.09 1.60 -10.30
C ALA A 109 -3.02 1.10 -9.18
N ASN A 110 -4.33 1.36 -9.30
CA ASN A 110 -5.30 0.90 -8.32
C ASN A 110 -5.43 -0.63 -8.29
N MET A 111 -5.29 -1.31 -9.43
CA MET A 111 -5.16 -2.77 -9.48
C MET A 111 -3.95 -3.24 -8.66
N GLY A 112 -2.79 -2.59 -8.81
CA GLY A 112 -1.58 -2.88 -8.02
C GLY A 112 -1.79 -2.73 -6.50
N LYS A 113 -2.51 -1.68 -6.07
CA LYS A 113 -2.89 -1.51 -4.65
C LYS A 113 -3.79 -2.65 -4.15
N ASN A 114 -4.80 -3.04 -4.94
CA ASN A 114 -5.67 -4.16 -4.59
C ASN A 114 -4.89 -5.48 -4.46
N VAL A 115 -3.97 -5.74 -5.39
CA VAL A 115 -3.08 -6.92 -5.34
C VAL A 115 -2.21 -6.89 -4.09
N SER A 116 -1.64 -5.73 -3.74
CA SER A 116 -0.88 -5.54 -2.51
C SER A 116 -1.72 -5.91 -1.28
N TRP A 117 -2.94 -5.40 -1.19
CA TRP A 117 -3.80 -5.62 -0.03
C TRP A 117 -4.21 -7.08 0.09
N LEU A 118 -4.54 -7.72 -1.02
CA LEU A 118 -4.86 -9.15 -1.07
C LEU A 118 -3.69 -9.99 -0.58
N ALA A 119 -2.49 -9.80 -1.14
CA ALA A 119 -1.30 -10.56 -0.78
C ALA A 119 -0.87 -10.30 0.69
N ALA A 120 -0.96 -9.06 1.17
CA ALA A 120 -0.70 -8.73 2.57
C ALA A 120 -1.75 -9.32 3.53
N SER A 121 -3.00 -9.45 3.08
CA SER A 121 -4.06 -10.09 3.87
C SER A 121 -3.88 -11.60 3.94
N ALA A 122 -3.63 -12.26 2.80
CA ALA A 122 -3.45 -13.70 2.71
C ALA A 122 -2.28 -14.20 3.57
N THR A 123 -1.17 -13.45 3.59
CA THR A 123 0.03 -13.82 4.36
C THR A 123 -0.06 -13.55 5.85
N ARG A 124 -1.05 -12.76 6.29
CA ARG A 124 -1.18 -12.29 7.67
C ARG A 124 -1.40 -13.42 8.66
N ALA A 125 -2.24 -14.39 8.32
CA ALA A 125 -2.57 -15.50 9.21
C ALA A 125 -1.31 -16.32 9.56
N ASN A 126 -0.54 -16.72 8.53
CA ASN A 126 0.72 -17.45 8.70
C ASN A 126 1.76 -16.66 9.51
N ILE A 127 1.92 -15.36 9.24
CA ILE A 127 2.85 -14.51 9.99
C ILE A 127 2.42 -14.34 11.46
N HIS A 128 1.12 -14.22 11.74
CA HIS A 128 0.65 -14.09 13.12
C HIS A 128 0.75 -15.42 13.88
N LEU A 129 0.56 -16.54 13.18
CA LEU A 129 0.70 -17.87 13.73
C LEU A 129 2.12 -18.13 14.25
N SER A 130 3.17 -17.66 13.57
CA SER A 130 4.55 -17.79 14.05
C SER A 130 4.81 -17.07 15.39
N PHE A 131 3.96 -16.13 15.77
CA PHE A 131 4.06 -15.40 17.04
C PHE A 131 3.07 -15.88 18.11
N ALA A 132 2.11 -16.71 17.72
CA ALA A 132 1.11 -17.27 18.63
C ALA A 132 1.78 -18.22 19.63
N ARG A 133 1.29 -18.19 20.87
CA ARG A 133 1.69 -19.08 21.96
C ARG A 133 0.42 -19.56 22.67
N ARG A 134 0.34 -20.85 23.01
CA ARG A 134 -0.81 -21.41 23.74
C ARG A 134 -2.15 -21.13 23.03
N ALA A 135 -2.20 -21.36 21.71
CA ALA A 135 -3.39 -21.17 20.87
C ALA A 135 -4.00 -19.75 20.86
N ASN A 136 -3.23 -18.70 21.15
CA ASN A 136 -3.71 -17.31 21.21
C ASN A 136 -3.64 -16.53 19.87
N LEU A 137 -3.84 -17.21 18.72
CA LEU A 137 -3.73 -16.59 17.39
C LEU A 137 -4.66 -15.38 17.21
N ALA A 138 -5.89 -15.48 17.74
CA ALA A 138 -6.87 -14.41 17.66
C ALA A 138 -6.39 -13.14 18.40
N ASP A 139 -5.83 -13.28 19.60
CA ASP A 139 -5.31 -12.16 20.39
C ASP A 139 -4.12 -11.48 19.69
N VAL A 140 -3.20 -12.28 19.15
CA VAL A 140 -2.05 -11.76 18.37
C VAL A 140 -2.55 -10.99 17.15
N THR A 141 -3.56 -11.54 16.45
CA THR A 141 -4.12 -10.90 15.25
C THR A 141 -4.86 -9.61 15.59
N ALA A 142 -5.66 -9.60 16.65
CA ALA A 142 -6.35 -8.40 17.13
C ALA A 142 -5.35 -7.31 17.53
N LYS A 143 -4.32 -7.66 18.32
CA LYS A 143 -3.27 -6.73 18.75
C LYS A 143 -2.49 -6.15 17.57
N ALA A 144 -2.03 -7.01 16.66
CA ALA A 144 -1.32 -6.57 15.46
C ALA A 144 -2.21 -5.69 14.58
N GLY A 145 -3.50 -6.02 14.47
CA GLY A 145 -4.52 -5.21 13.79
C GLY A 145 -4.62 -3.80 14.36
N SER A 146 -4.83 -3.66 15.68
CA SER A 146 -4.90 -2.36 16.35
C SER A 146 -3.62 -1.53 16.18
N GLN A 147 -2.45 -2.17 16.30
CA GLN A 147 -1.16 -1.52 16.08
C GLN A 147 -0.99 -1.01 14.64
N THR A 148 -1.44 -1.81 13.67
CA THR A 148 -1.42 -1.44 12.24
C THR A 148 -2.33 -0.26 11.97
N VAL A 149 -3.55 -0.26 12.52
CA VAL A 149 -4.50 0.85 12.37
C VAL A 149 -3.93 2.12 12.96
N LEU A 150 -3.43 2.08 14.20
CA LEU A 150 -2.81 3.25 14.85
C LEU A 150 -1.65 3.81 14.02
N ALA A 151 -0.72 2.94 13.60
CA ALA A 151 0.42 3.36 12.80
C ALA A 151 0.01 3.93 11.44
N SER A 152 -0.97 3.32 10.78
CA SER A 152 -1.51 3.78 9.50
C SER A 152 -2.17 5.14 9.65
N THR A 153 -2.94 5.37 10.71
CA THR A 153 -3.56 6.68 11.00
C THR A 153 -2.50 7.75 11.21
N ILE A 154 -1.44 7.46 11.99
CA ILE A 154 -0.31 8.38 12.16
C ILE A 154 0.35 8.66 10.81
N GLY A 155 0.61 7.64 10.01
CA GLY A 155 1.21 7.77 8.67
C GLY A 155 0.37 8.61 7.71
N THR A 156 -0.95 8.44 7.73
CA THR A 156 -1.90 9.25 6.97
C THR A 156 -1.86 10.71 7.43
N THR A 157 -1.89 10.96 8.75
CA THR A 157 -1.78 12.32 9.31
C THR A 157 -0.47 12.99 8.90
N ILE A 158 0.66 12.28 8.99
CA ILE A 158 1.96 12.77 8.52
C ILE A 158 1.88 13.08 7.02
N GLY A 159 1.35 12.16 6.23
CA GLY A 159 1.18 12.34 4.78
C GLY A 159 0.40 13.60 4.42
N VAL A 160 -0.70 13.87 5.12
CA VAL A 160 -1.52 15.07 4.92
C VAL A 160 -0.78 16.34 5.33
N ILE A 161 -0.02 16.30 6.44
CA ILE A 161 0.75 17.45 6.90
C ILE A 161 1.89 17.80 5.94
N ILE A 162 2.64 16.81 5.44
CA ILE A 162 3.80 17.04 4.58
C ILE A 162 3.42 17.31 3.12
N SER A 163 2.24 16.85 2.71
CA SER A 163 1.68 16.90 1.36
C SER A 163 1.82 18.27 0.67
N PRO A 164 1.46 19.40 1.30
CA PRO A 164 1.60 20.73 0.70
C PRO A 164 3.06 21.17 0.52
N PHE A 165 3.96 20.70 1.40
CA PHE A 165 5.38 21.04 1.37
C PHE A 165 6.16 20.25 0.31
N VAL A 166 5.74 19.02 0.03
CA VAL A 166 6.29 18.19 -1.05
C VAL A 166 5.83 18.70 -2.42
N GLY A 167 4.62 19.24 -2.52
CA GLY A 167 4.02 19.67 -3.78
C GLY A 167 3.47 18.51 -4.62
N SER A 168 2.69 18.83 -5.65
CA SER A 168 1.89 17.84 -6.40
C SER A 168 2.45 17.46 -7.78
N THR A 169 3.52 18.12 -8.22
CA THR A 169 4.12 17.86 -9.52
C THR A 169 4.95 16.56 -9.51
N PRO A 170 5.03 15.82 -10.62
CA PRO A 170 5.86 14.61 -10.69
C PRO A 170 7.31 14.85 -10.26
N LEU A 171 7.90 15.99 -10.64
CA LEU A 171 9.28 16.35 -10.31
C LEU A 171 9.53 16.40 -8.80
N THR A 172 8.59 16.94 -8.03
CA THR A 172 8.74 17.13 -6.58
C THR A 172 8.28 15.92 -5.79
N ILE A 173 7.24 15.23 -6.26
CA ILE A 173 6.63 14.12 -5.51
C ILE A 173 7.37 12.79 -5.71
N LEU A 174 7.95 12.54 -6.89
CA LEU A 174 8.65 11.28 -7.17
C LEU A 174 9.87 11.06 -6.25
N PRO A 175 10.76 12.04 -6.03
CA PRO A 175 11.87 11.87 -5.08
C PRO A 175 11.39 11.55 -3.66
N ALA A 176 10.32 12.23 -3.20
CA ALA A 176 9.73 11.98 -1.89
C ALA A 176 9.15 10.56 -1.80
N LEU A 177 8.38 10.14 -2.80
CA LEU A 177 7.82 8.79 -2.86
C LEU A 177 8.90 7.71 -2.93
N LEU A 178 9.97 7.90 -3.70
CA LEU A 178 11.08 6.96 -3.77
C LEU A 178 11.80 6.83 -2.42
N GLY A 179 12.02 7.94 -1.72
CA GLY A 179 12.61 7.94 -0.37
C GLY A 179 11.75 7.21 0.65
N ILE A 180 10.44 7.51 0.69
CA ILE A 180 9.50 6.86 1.61
C ILE A 180 9.31 5.38 1.23
N SER A 181 9.28 5.04 -0.06
CA SER A 181 9.19 3.65 -0.55
C SER A 181 10.41 2.84 -0.13
N ALA A 182 11.62 3.38 -0.30
CA ALA A 182 12.85 2.72 0.15
C ALA A 182 12.82 2.44 1.67
N PHE A 183 12.34 3.42 2.46
CA PHE A 183 12.17 3.25 3.90
C PHE A 183 11.07 2.21 4.24
N HIS A 184 9.93 2.26 3.55
CA HIS A 184 8.82 1.32 3.69
C HIS A 184 9.28 -0.13 3.40
N LEU A 185 9.89 -0.38 2.24
CA LEU A 185 10.43 -1.69 1.87
C LEU A 185 11.51 -2.17 2.84
N GLY A 186 12.39 -1.27 3.29
CA GLY A 186 13.39 -1.57 4.31
C GLY A 186 12.77 -2.02 5.62
N CYS A 187 11.72 -1.33 6.07
CA CYS A 187 10.97 -1.69 7.28
C CYS A 187 10.22 -3.02 7.12
N VAL A 188 9.58 -3.27 5.97
CA VAL A 188 8.92 -4.56 5.68
C VAL A 188 9.94 -5.69 5.70
N PHE A 189 11.07 -5.53 5.02
CA PHE A 189 12.15 -6.51 5.02
C PHE A 189 12.63 -6.80 6.44
N LYS A 190 12.95 -5.76 7.22
CA LYS A 190 13.38 -5.91 8.62
C LYS A 190 12.31 -6.58 9.48
N ALA A 191 11.03 -6.27 9.32
CA ALA A 191 9.95 -6.96 10.01
C ALA A 191 9.94 -8.46 9.67
N LEU A 192 10.03 -8.80 8.38
CA LEU A 192 10.01 -10.19 7.91
C LEU A 192 11.20 -11.03 8.38
N THR A 193 12.36 -10.42 8.65
CA THR A 193 13.50 -11.15 9.26
C THR A 193 13.22 -11.62 10.69
N GLN A 194 12.22 -11.06 11.37
CA GLN A 194 11.82 -11.44 12.73
C GLN A 194 10.75 -12.54 12.75
N VAL A 195 10.25 -12.94 11.58
CA VAL A 195 9.25 -14.01 11.44
C VAL A 195 10.00 -15.33 11.27
N SER A 196 9.67 -16.35 12.06
CA SER A 196 10.11 -17.73 11.83
C SER A 196 8.99 -18.44 11.07
N CYS A 197 9.20 -18.75 9.80
CA CYS A 197 8.29 -19.63 9.07
C CYS A 197 9.00 -20.98 9.03
N ASP A 198 8.42 -21.97 9.71
CA ASP A 198 8.82 -23.37 9.62
C ASP A 198 8.24 -24.02 8.35
#